data_AF-A0A8H9GH41-F1
#
_entry.id   AF-A0A8H9GH41-F1
#
_cell.length_a   1.000
_cell.length_b   1.000
_cell.length_c   1.000
_cell.angle_alpha   90.00
_cell.angle_beta   90.00
_cell.angle_gamma   90.00
#
_symmetry.space_group_name_H-M   'P 1'
#
loop_
_entity.id
_entity.type
_entity.pdbx_description
1 polymer ?
#
loop_
_entity_poly.entity_id
_entity_poly.type
_entity_poly.pdbx_seq_one_letter_code
_entity_poly.pdbx_strand_id
1 'polypeptide(L)'
;MGRIYGIRIEGSREYRYIGLTTKTVRARFQKHLLVARSGRKTPFYDWLRKHAQEAEALVLADHFLTLSELGRAEIDYIRWFRSAGHGLLNVAEGGLGPTGVVWTEEQREAARLRSTGRKGVSRPGALHPFFGGHHTEEQRAKWSAERKGTFAGAANPNYGKFGKDHPSFGHQWSVDSRKALSEMRKGEKNPNYGKTASAETRANMSAVRKGVPRPSSARSAHTRYHTNTGRTSPTCRFCMVDDE
;
A
#
# COMPACT_ATOMS: atom_id res chain seq x y z
N MET A 1 -24.04 24.92 -5.21
CA MET A 1 -24.16 25.48 -3.85
C MET A 1 -23.86 24.39 -2.84
N GLY A 2 -22.80 24.55 -2.05
CA GLY A 2 -22.43 23.65 -0.98
C GLY A 2 -23.12 24.06 0.32
N ARG A 3 -23.39 23.10 1.20
CA ARG A 3 -24.01 23.36 2.52
C ARG A 3 -23.24 22.62 3.59
N ILE A 4 -23.02 23.29 4.72
CA ILE A 4 -22.64 22.64 5.96
C ILE A 4 -23.91 22.35 6.75
N TYR A 5 -23.99 21.15 7.32
CA TYR A 5 -25.13 20.73 8.12
C TYR A 5 -24.67 20.05 9.41
N GLY A 6 -25.53 20.09 10.41
CA GLY A 6 -25.36 19.41 11.68
C GLY A 6 -26.51 18.43 11.91
N ILE A 7 -26.21 17.28 12.52
CA ILE A 7 -27.19 16.29 12.96
C ILE A 7 -27.25 16.28 14.48
N ARG A 8 -28.47 16.30 15.01
CA ARG A 8 -28.78 16.30 16.44
C ARG A 8 -30.10 15.57 16.70
N ILE A 9 -30.43 15.36 17.97
CA ILE A 9 -31.79 14.97 18.38
C ILE A 9 -32.68 16.21 18.32
N GLU A 10 -33.90 16.05 17.82
CA GLU A 10 -34.94 17.07 17.78
C GLU A 10 -35.16 17.65 19.18
N GLY A 11 -35.17 18.99 19.29
CA GLY A 11 -35.27 19.69 20.57
C GLY A 11 -33.97 19.81 21.37
N SER A 12 -32.93 19.04 21.06
CA SER A 12 -31.60 19.21 21.67
C SER A 12 -30.83 20.33 20.99
N ARG A 13 -30.04 21.09 21.77
CA ARG A 13 -29.05 22.03 21.20
C ARG A 13 -27.73 21.34 20.85
N GLU A 14 -27.54 20.10 21.28
CA GLU A 14 -26.28 19.39 21.11
C GLU A 14 -26.18 18.69 19.75
N TYR A 15 -25.33 19.20 18.87
CA TYR A 15 -24.92 18.50 17.66
C TYR A 15 -24.04 17.30 17.97
N ARG A 16 -24.31 16.19 17.28
CA ARG A 16 -23.53 14.94 17.36
C ARG A 16 -22.74 14.65 16.10
N TYR A 17 -23.04 15.32 14.99
CA TYR A 17 -22.29 15.16 13.75
C TYR A 17 -22.38 16.41 12.90
N ILE A 18 -21.25 16.82 12.33
CA ILE A 18 -21.18 17.90 11.34
C ILE A 18 -20.75 17.31 10.01
N GLY A 19 -21.34 17.75 8.91
CA GLY A 19 -20.90 17.33 7.58
C GLY A 19 -21.17 18.36 6.50
N LEU A 20 -20.59 18.11 5.33
CA LEU A 20 -20.86 18.89 4.11
C LEU A 20 -21.68 18.12 3.07
N THR A 21 -22.41 18.87 2.23
CA THR A 21 -23.13 18.31 1.08
C THR A 21 -23.26 19.33 -0.04
N THR A 22 -23.12 18.88 -1.29
CA THR A 22 -23.47 19.66 -2.49
C THR A 22 -24.92 19.44 -2.93
N LYS A 23 -25.59 18.43 -2.36
CA LYS A 23 -27.03 18.16 -2.50
C LYS A 23 -27.81 18.82 -1.36
N THR A 24 -29.12 18.58 -1.29
CA THR A 24 -29.92 19.01 -0.14
C THR A 24 -29.55 18.24 1.13
N VAL A 25 -29.67 18.91 2.28
CA VAL A 25 -29.40 18.31 3.61
C VAL A 25 -30.34 17.12 3.86
N ARG A 26 -31.62 17.26 3.51
CA ARG A 26 -32.60 16.16 3.58
C ARG A 26 -32.14 14.91 2.84
N ALA A 27 -31.71 15.04 1.58
CA ALA A 27 -31.24 13.89 0.79
C ALA A 27 -29.97 13.28 1.38
N ARG A 28 -29.07 14.11 1.90
CA ARG A 28 -27.85 13.64 2.57
C ARG A 28 -28.15 12.89 3.87
N PHE A 29 -29.09 13.39 4.66
CA PHE A 29 -29.53 12.75 5.90
C PHE A 29 -30.18 11.40 5.65
N GLN A 30 -31.08 11.31 4.66
CA GLN A 30 -31.67 10.02 4.24
C GLN A 30 -30.59 9.01 3.83
N LYS A 31 -29.55 9.46 3.12
CA LYS A 31 -28.41 8.60 2.79
C LYS A 31 -27.65 8.12 4.04
N HIS A 32 -27.49 8.97 5.06
CA HIS A 32 -26.89 8.53 6.33
C HIS A 32 -27.74 7.47 7.02
N LEU A 33 -29.06 7.62 7.06
CA LEU A 33 -29.97 6.61 7.61
C LEU A 33 -29.85 5.27 6.86
N LEU A 34 -29.79 5.29 5.53
CA LEU A 34 -29.62 4.08 4.72
C LEU A 34 -28.27 3.38 5.00
N VAL A 35 -27.17 4.13 5.07
CA VAL A 35 -25.83 3.59 5.36
C VAL A 35 -25.75 3.08 6.81
N ALA A 36 -26.42 3.74 7.75
CA ALA A 36 -26.51 3.26 9.12
C ALA A 36 -27.20 1.90 9.18
N ARG A 37 -28.33 1.75 8.47
CA ARG A 37 -29.10 0.50 8.35
C ARG A 37 -28.34 -0.62 7.66
N SER A 38 -27.47 -0.29 6.68
CA SER A 38 -26.63 -1.29 6.00
C SER A 38 -25.52 -1.87 6.89
N GLY A 39 -25.39 -1.42 8.15
CA GLY A 39 -24.49 -2.01 9.13
C GLY A 39 -23.08 -1.41 9.18
N ARG A 40 -22.84 -0.23 8.58
CA ARG A 40 -21.53 0.44 8.68
C ARG A 40 -21.23 0.77 10.15
N LYS A 41 -20.06 0.32 10.63
CA LYS A 41 -19.60 0.48 12.02
C LYS A 41 -18.78 1.75 12.19
N THR A 42 -19.38 2.76 12.82
CA THR A 42 -18.71 4.01 13.24
C THR A 42 -19.50 4.59 14.41
N PRO A 43 -18.88 5.34 15.34
CA PRO A 43 -19.59 5.95 16.47
C PRO A 43 -20.85 6.72 16.07
N PHE A 44 -20.76 7.54 15.01
CA PHE A 44 -21.90 8.27 14.48
C PHE A 44 -23.03 7.37 13.95
N TYR A 45 -22.74 6.36 13.12
CA TYR A 45 -23.77 5.45 12.61
C TYR A 45 -24.36 4.54 13.70
N ASP A 46 -23.56 4.17 14.70
CA ASP A 46 -24.02 3.39 15.85
C ASP A 46 -25.00 4.20 16.70
N TRP A 47 -24.72 5.48 16.91
CA TRP A 47 -25.64 6.44 17.54
C TRP A 47 -26.89 6.68 16.68
N LEU A 48 -26.72 6.95 15.38
CA LEU A 48 -27.83 7.26 14.47
C LEU A 48 -28.82 6.09 14.35
N ARG A 49 -28.37 4.84 14.44
CA ARG A 49 -29.29 3.68 14.47
C ARG A 49 -30.20 3.67 15.70
N LYS A 50 -29.71 4.15 16.85
CA LYS A 50 -30.49 4.20 18.09
C LYS A 50 -31.49 5.35 18.11
N HIS A 51 -31.14 6.48 17.48
CA HIS A 51 -31.92 7.72 17.51
C HIS A 51 -32.53 8.07 16.15
N ALA A 52 -32.73 7.10 15.25
CA ALA A 52 -33.12 7.37 13.87
C ALA A 52 -34.47 8.09 13.71
N GLN A 53 -35.39 7.90 14.66
CA GLN A 53 -36.72 8.52 14.64
C GLN A 53 -36.71 9.94 15.19
N GLU A 54 -35.78 10.24 16.09
CA GLU A 54 -35.68 11.53 16.80
C GLU A 54 -34.58 12.43 16.22
N ALA A 55 -33.72 11.91 15.33
CA ALA A 55 -32.62 12.66 14.76
C ALA A 55 -33.09 13.56 13.61
N GLU A 56 -32.61 14.81 13.63
CA GLU A 56 -32.82 15.79 12.57
C GLU A 56 -31.48 16.28 12.01
N ALA A 57 -31.50 16.74 10.75
CA ALA A 57 -30.36 17.36 10.09
C ALA A 57 -30.70 18.80 9.69
N LEU A 58 -29.96 19.75 10.22
CA LEU A 58 -30.17 21.18 10.02
C LEU A 58 -29.05 21.82 9.21
N VAL A 59 -29.40 22.75 8.33
CA VAL A 59 -28.43 23.58 7.62
C VAL A 59 -27.80 24.53 8.63
N LEU A 60 -26.47 24.54 8.70
CA LEU A 60 -25.70 25.47 9.53
C LEU A 60 -25.22 26.67 8.72
N ALA A 61 -24.85 26.44 7.46
CA ALA A 61 -24.48 27.49 6.53
C ALA A 61 -24.67 27.04 5.08
N ASP A 62 -25.11 27.97 4.25
CA ASP A 62 -25.08 27.87 2.79
C ASP A 62 -23.81 28.56 2.28
N HIS A 63 -23.07 27.87 1.41
CA HIS A 63 -21.82 28.35 0.84
C HIS A 63 -21.84 28.26 -0.69
N PHE A 64 -21.42 29.34 -1.35
CA PHE A 64 -21.11 29.36 -2.79
C PHE A 64 -19.65 28.99 -3.07
N LEU A 65 -19.10 28.11 -2.23
CA LEU A 65 -17.68 27.78 -2.21
C LEU A 65 -17.35 26.62 -3.17
N THR A 66 -16.10 26.59 -3.61
CA THR A 66 -15.51 25.41 -4.27
C THR A 66 -15.50 24.21 -3.31
N LEU A 67 -15.31 23.00 -3.85
CA LEU A 67 -15.29 21.77 -3.03
C LEU A 67 -14.21 21.83 -1.92
N SER A 68 -13.03 22.36 -2.24
CA SER A 68 -11.91 22.49 -1.31
C SER A 68 -12.20 23.49 -0.17
N GLU A 69 -12.81 24.62 -0.50
CA GLU A 69 -13.23 25.63 0.48
C GLU A 69 -14.37 25.12 1.37
N LEU A 70 -15.31 24.35 0.81
CA LEU A 70 -16.36 23.69 1.58
C LEU A 70 -15.78 22.64 2.55
N GLY A 71 -14.70 21.96 2.14
CA GLY A 71 -13.94 21.06 3.01
C GLY A 71 -13.26 21.78 4.18
N ARG A 72 -12.68 22.97 3.94
CA ARG A 72 -12.10 23.81 5.01
C ARG A 72 -13.18 24.29 5.97
N ALA A 73 -14.31 24.77 5.45
CA ALA A 73 -15.44 25.17 6.27
C ALA A 73 -15.94 24.03 7.17
N GLU A 74 -16.04 22.79 6.67
CA GLU A 74 -16.39 21.62 7.48
C GLU A 74 -15.43 21.41 8.66
N ILE A 75 -14.13 21.55 8.44
CA ILE A 75 -13.10 21.44 9.49
C ILE A 75 -13.30 22.53 10.54
N ASP A 76 -13.51 23.77 10.10
CA ASP A 76 -13.67 24.91 11.00
C ASP A 76 -14.92 24.77 11.87
N TYR A 77 -16.04 24.32 11.29
CA TYR A 77 -17.26 24.03 12.06
C TYR A 77 -17.07 22.87 13.06
N ILE A 78 -16.39 21.79 12.67
CA ILE A 78 -16.09 20.68 13.59
C ILE A 78 -15.27 21.18 14.78
N ARG A 79 -14.26 22.01 14.54
CA ARG A 79 -13.42 22.61 15.59
C ARG A 79 -14.23 23.54 16.49
N TRP A 80 -15.02 24.43 15.90
CA TRP A 80 -15.86 25.36 16.64
C TRP A 80 -16.83 24.66 17.58
N PHE A 81 -17.59 23.68 17.07
CA PHE A 81 -18.55 22.93 17.89
C PHE A 81 -17.88 22.09 18.98
N ARG A 82 -16.70 21.50 18.71
CA ARG A 82 -15.91 20.83 19.77
C ARG A 82 -15.49 21.80 20.87
N SER A 83 -15.01 23.00 20.48
CA SER A 83 -14.62 24.03 21.46
C SER A 83 -15.80 24.57 22.27
N ALA A 84 -16.99 24.58 21.67
CA ALA A 84 -18.24 24.93 22.33
C ALA A 84 -18.82 23.81 23.21
N GLY A 85 -18.11 22.68 23.36
CA GLY A 85 -18.48 21.60 24.28
C GLY A 85 -19.38 20.52 23.70
N HIS A 86 -19.62 20.50 22.38
CA HIS A 86 -20.44 19.47 21.76
C HIS A 86 -19.71 18.14 21.62
N GLY A 87 -20.35 17.04 22.04
CA GLY A 87 -19.81 15.69 21.92
C GLY A 87 -19.95 15.12 20.50
N LEU A 88 -19.21 15.71 19.54
CA LEU A 88 -19.22 15.29 18.13
C LEU A 88 -18.66 13.88 17.92
N LEU A 89 -19.37 13.07 17.13
CA LEU A 89 -19.04 11.68 16.76
C LEU A 89 -18.32 11.58 15.40
N ASN A 90 -17.87 12.71 14.86
CA ASN A 90 -17.04 12.78 13.65
C ASN A 90 -15.72 12.03 13.88
N VAL A 91 -15.46 11.01 13.06
CA VAL A 91 -14.23 10.17 13.15
C VAL A 91 -13.00 10.90 12.60
N ALA A 92 -13.19 11.76 11.60
CA ALA A 92 -12.13 12.58 11.00
C ALA A 92 -12.31 14.05 11.38
N GLU A 93 -11.25 14.85 11.27
CA GLU A 93 -11.34 16.31 11.43
C GLU A 93 -12.16 17.00 10.32
N GLY A 94 -12.51 16.29 9.24
CA GLY A 94 -13.29 16.80 8.10
C GLY A 94 -12.46 16.86 6.82
N GLY A 95 -12.98 17.55 5.80
CA GLY A 95 -12.18 17.99 4.64
C GLY A 95 -12.31 17.16 3.36
N LEU A 96 -13.42 16.44 3.15
CA LEU A 96 -13.77 15.65 1.93
C LEU A 96 -13.54 14.13 1.98
N GLY A 97 -13.44 13.52 3.16
CA GLY A 97 -13.48 12.06 3.31
C GLY A 97 -12.47 11.51 4.33
N PRO A 98 -12.29 10.19 4.39
CA PRO A 98 -11.35 9.56 5.33
C PRO A 98 -9.88 9.90 5.04
N THR A 99 -9.59 10.69 4.01
CA THR A 99 -8.28 11.20 3.59
C THR A 99 -7.57 12.05 4.65
N GLY A 100 -8.24 12.39 5.76
CA GLY A 100 -7.65 13.06 6.93
C GLY A 100 -7.60 12.22 8.21
N VAL A 101 -8.01 10.94 8.19
CA VAL A 101 -7.88 10.08 9.38
C VAL A 101 -6.41 9.73 9.52
N VAL A 102 -5.72 10.32 10.49
CA VAL A 102 -4.41 9.85 10.94
C VAL A 102 -4.67 8.58 11.74
N TRP A 103 -4.23 7.44 11.21
CA TRP A 103 -4.37 6.16 11.90
C TRP A 103 -3.51 6.17 13.17
N THR A 104 -4.03 5.65 14.27
CA THR A 104 -3.20 5.37 15.45
C THR A 104 -2.20 4.25 15.12
N GLU A 105 -1.14 4.12 15.92
CA GLU A 105 -0.16 3.04 15.70
C GLU A 105 -0.81 1.66 15.78
N GLU A 106 -1.72 1.48 16.74
CA GLU A 106 -2.53 0.26 16.89
C GLU A 106 -3.39 -0.02 15.65
N GLN A 107 -4.00 1.02 15.05
CA GLN A 107 -4.78 0.86 13.82
C GLN A 107 -3.90 0.49 12.63
N ARG A 108 -2.71 1.09 12.51
CA ARG A 108 -1.73 0.74 11.46
C ARG A 108 -1.29 -0.70 11.60
N GLU A 109 -0.94 -1.12 12.81
CA GLU A 109 -0.52 -2.49 13.08
C GLU A 109 -1.66 -3.48 12.82
N ALA A 110 -2.89 -3.17 13.23
CA ALA A 110 -4.06 -4.01 12.92
C ALA A 110 -4.37 -4.10 11.42
N ALA A 111 -4.12 -3.05 10.62
CA ALA A 111 -4.19 -3.17 9.15
C ALA A 111 -3.02 -3.95 8.58
N ARG A 112 -1.81 -3.74 9.09
CA ARG A 112 -0.63 -4.48 8.69
C ARG A 112 -0.86 -5.97 8.92
N LEU A 113 -1.26 -6.40 10.12
CA LEU A 113 -1.57 -7.79 10.45
C LEU A 113 -2.65 -8.38 9.53
N ARG A 114 -3.75 -7.64 9.27
CA ARG A 114 -4.80 -8.09 8.33
C ARG A 114 -4.34 -8.18 6.88
N SER A 115 -3.35 -7.39 6.48
CA SER A 115 -2.82 -7.37 5.12
C SER A 115 -1.65 -8.34 4.93
N THR A 116 -0.91 -8.64 6.00
CA THR A 116 0.22 -9.56 5.99
C THR A 116 -0.32 -10.98 5.77
N GLY A 117 0.27 -11.71 4.82
CA GLY A 117 -0.21 -13.05 4.44
C GLY A 117 -1.38 -13.07 3.44
N ARG A 118 -2.01 -11.93 3.13
CA ARG A 118 -3.04 -11.91 2.07
C ARG A 118 -2.37 -12.13 0.72
N LYS A 119 -2.72 -13.23 0.04
CA LYS A 119 -2.28 -13.48 -1.35
C LYS A 119 -2.78 -12.35 -2.25
N GLY A 120 -1.88 -11.45 -2.61
CA GLY A 120 -2.15 -10.43 -3.63
C GLY A 120 -2.54 -11.12 -4.92
N VAL A 121 -3.54 -10.60 -5.62
CA VAL A 121 -3.87 -11.08 -6.95
C VAL A 121 -2.79 -10.55 -7.89
N SER A 122 -1.88 -11.43 -8.34
CA SER A 122 -0.90 -11.07 -9.35
C SER A 122 -1.64 -10.74 -10.64
N ARG A 123 -1.50 -9.50 -11.12
CA ARG A 123 -2.12 -9.01 -12.35
C ARG A 123 -1.02 -8.65 -13.37
N PRO A 124 -0.40 -9.63 -14.03
CA PRO A 124 0.67 -9.37 -14.99
C PRO A 124 0.11 -8.84 -16.32
N GLY A 125 0.95 -8.08 -17.05
CA GLY A 125 0.64 -7.61 -18.40
C GLY A 125 -0.66 -6.79 -18.43
N ALA A 126 -1.51 -7.06 -19.43
CA ALA A 126 -2.77 -6.36 -19.67
C ALA A 126 -3.78 -6.44 -18.51
N LEU A 127 -3.62 -7.38 -17.57
CA LEU A 127 -4.46 -7.44 -16.38
C LEU A 127 -4.14 -6.33 -15.38
N HIS A 128 -2.95 -5.73 -15.44
CA HIS A 128 -2.56 -4.64 -14.57
C HIS A 128 -3.37 -3.38 -14.91
N PRO A 129 -4.02 -2.71 -13.93
CA PRO A 129 -4.85 -1.52 -14.20
C PRO A 129 -4.11 -0.36 -14.87
N PHE A 130 -2.79 -0.33 -14.74
CA PHE A 130 -1.91 0.68 -15.33
C PHE A 130 -1.04 0.10 -16.46
N PHE A 131 -1.44 -1.02 -17.07
CA PHE A 131 -0.74 -1.56 -18.23
C PHE A 131 -0.82 -0.58 -19.41
N GLY A 132 0.32 -0.23 -20.00
CA GLY A 132 0.41 0.76 -21.09
C GLY A 132 0.25 2.22 -20.62
N GLY A 133 0.05 2.46 -19.33
CA GLY A 133 0.01 3.81 -18.75
C GLY A 133 1.40 4.39 -18.53
N HIS A 134 1.52 5.70 -18.70
CA HIS A 134 2.73 6.45 -18.36
C HIS A 134 2.38 7.60 -17.41
N HIS A 135 3.26 7.87 -16.44
CA HIS A 135 3.10 9.03 -15.57
C HIS A 135 3.59 10.30 -16.28
N THR A 136 2.93 11.42 -15.98
CA THR A 136 3.35 12.74 -16.48
C THR A 136 4.75 13.10 -16.01
N GLU A 137 5.42 13.99 -16.73
CA GLU A 137 6.75 14.49 -16.35
C GLU A 137 6.75 15.16 -14.99
N GLU A 138 5.74 15.98 -14.70
CA GLU A 138 5.57 16.64 -13.42
C GLU A 138 5.48 15.65 -12.25
N GLN A 139 4.68 14.58 -12.41
CA GLN A 139 4.53 13.55 -11.38
C GLN A 139 5.86 12.78 -11.17
N ARG A 140 6.59 12.47 -12.25
CA ARG A 140 7.90 11.82 -12.17
C ARG A 140 8.93 12.73 -11.46
N ALA A 141 8.93 14.02 -11.78
CA ALA A 141 9.82 15.00 -11.15
C ALA A 141 9.55 15.13 -9.65
N LYS A 142 8.27 15.21 -9.25
CA LYS A 142 7.86 15.26 -7.84
C LYS A 142 8.37 14.05 -7.06
N TRP A 143 8.11 12.83 -7.54
CA TRP A 143 8.60 11.63 -6.85
C TRP A 143 10.12 11.50 -6.83
N SER A 144 10.80 11.99 -7.88
CA SER A 144 12.26 12.04 -7.91
C SER A 144 12.78 12.94 -6.78
N ALA A 145 12.21 14.14 -6.62
CA ALA A 145 12.58 15.07 -5.56
C ALA A 145 12.30 14.49 -4.16
N GLU A 146 11.11 13.92 -3.94
CA GLU A 146 10.71 13.34 -2.65
C GLU A 146 11.59 12.15 -2.23
N ARG A 147 12.02 11.33 -3.19
CA ARG A 147 12.82 10.12 -2.92
C ARG A 147 14.32 10.37 -2.92
N LYS A 148 14.79 11.51 -3.41
CA LYS A 148 16.21 11.82 -3.47
C LYS A 148 16.80 11.77 -2.05
N GLY A 149 17.81 10.92 -1.85
CA GLY A 149 18.46 10.73 -0.56
C GLY A 149 17.82 9.68 0.36
N THR A 150 16.61 9.19 0.05
CA THR A 150 16.08 8.02 0.76
C THR A 150 16.90 6.77 0.42
N PHE A 151 17.32 6.02 1.44
CA PHE A 151 18.17 4.83 1.29
C PHE A 151 19.50 5.09 0.55
N ALA A 152 20.18 6.19 0.85
CA ALA A 152 21.53 6.48 0.37
C ALA A 152 22.61 6.06 1.37
N GLY A 153 23.83 5.80 0.89
CA GLY A 153 24.96 5.39 1.73
C GLY A 153 24.65 4.16 2.58
N ALA A 154 25.11 4.14 3.83
CA ALA A 154 24.91 3.04 4.78
C ALA A 154 23.44 2.73 5.08
N ALA A 155 22.52 3.68 4.88
CA ALA A 155 21.09 3.44 5.03
C ALA A 155 20.50 2.60 3.89
N ASN A 156 21.23 2.42 2.78
CA ASN A 156 20.83 1.51 1.70
C ASN A 156 21.01 0.05 2.17
N PRO A 157 19.98 -0.80 2.11
CA PRO A 157 20.09 -2.23 2.44
C PRO A 157 21.11 -3.01 1.58
N ASN A 158 21.54 -2.42 0.46
CA ASN A 158 22.55 -2.95 -0.44
C ASN A 158 23.90 -2.20 -0.39
N TYR A 159 24.08 -1.27 0.54
CA TYR A 159 25.36 -0.60 0.75
C TYR A 159 26.48 -1.63 1.02
N GLY A 160 27.65 -1.42 0.41
CA GLY A 160 28.81 -2.31 0.57
C GLY A 160 28.65 -3.72 -0.04
N LYS A 161 27.47 -4.10 -0.56
CA LYS A 161 27.30 -5.40 -1.25
C LYS A 161 27.78 -5.38 -2.69
N PHE A 162 27.86 -4.21 -3.29
CA PHE A 162 28.30 -3.99 -4.67
C PHE A 162 29.05 -2.64 -4.76
N GLY A 163 29.77 -2.40 -5.85
CA GLY A 163 30.49 -1.15 -6.06
C GLY A 163 31.74 -1.02 -5.18
N LYS A 164 32.36 0.16 -5.16
CA LYS A 164 33.69 0.43 -4.57
C LYS A 164 33.85 -0.03 -3.13
N ASP A 165 32.77 0.01 -2.38
CA ASP A 165 32.75 -0.34 -0.96
C ASP A 165 32.66 -1.86 -0.70
N HIS A 166 32.47 -2.68 -1.75
CA HIS A 166 32.46 -4.14 -1.61
C HIS A 166 33.90 -4.69 -1.49
N PRO A 167 34.19 -5.63 -0.57
CA PRO A 167 35.55 -6.16 -0.37
C PRO A 167 36.21 -6.77 -1.62
N SER A 168 35.40 -7.33 -2.53
CA SER A 168 35.89 -7.87 -3.81
C SER A 168 35.77 -6.88 -4.97
N PHE A 169 35.51 -5.61 -4.72
CA PHE A 169 35.47 -4.60 -5.77
C PHE A 169 36.86 -4.42 -6.40
N GLY A 170 36.91 -4.43 -7.72
CA GLY A 170 38.17 -4.39 -8.45
C GLY A 170 38.96 -5.70 -8.44
N HIS A 171 38.47 -6.75 -7.76
CA HIS A 171 39.09 -8.07 -7.85
C HIS A 171 38.94 -8.62 -9.27
N GLN A 172 40.06 -8.75 -9.98
CA GLN A 172 40.12 -9.32 -11.31
C GLN A 172 40.90 -10.64 -11.27
N TRP A 173 40.38 -11.65 -11.94
CA TRP A 173 41.12 -12.87 -12.18
C TRP A 173 42.32 -12.56 -13.09
N SER A 174 43.49 -13.11 -12.74
CA SER A 174 44.65 -13.06 -13.63
C SER A 174 44.31 -13.72 -14.98
N VAL A 175 44.99 -13.29 -16.03
CA VAL A 175 44.81 -13.84 -17.37
C VAL A 175 45.06 -15.35 -17.35
N ASP A 176 46.08 -15.80 -16.63
CA ASP A 176 46.45 -17.22 -16.52
C ASP A 176 45.42 -18.04 -15.75
N SER A 177 44.89 -17.54 -14.63
CA SER A 177 43.83 -18.24 -13.89
C SER A 177 42.53 -18.31 -14.70
N ARG A 178 42.21 -17.27 -15.47
CA ARG A 178 41.06 -17.28 -16.39
C ARG A 178 41.26 -18.29 -17.53
N LYS A 179 42.48 -18.36 -18.08
CA LYS A 179 42.84 -19.30 -19.14
C LYS A 179 42.81 -20.75 -18.64
N ALA A 180 43.42 -21.02 -17.49
CA ALA A 180 43.40 -22.35 -16.86
C ALA A 180 41.95 -22.83 -16.59
N LEU A 181 41.10 -21.96 -16.04
CA LEU A 181 39.68 -22.28 -15.83
C LEU A 181 38.93 -22.55 -17.14
N SER A 182 39.25 -21.79 -18.19
CA SER A 182 38.68 -22.00 -19.53
C SER A 182 39.10 -23.35 -20.12
N GLU A 183 40.39 -23.67 -20.06
CA GLU A 183 40.94 -24.93 -20.56
C GLU A 183 40.40 -26.15 -19.81
N MET A 184 40.14 -26.03 -18.50
CA MET A 184 39.50 -27.08 -17.71
C MET A 184 38.02 -27.33 -18.10
N ARG A 185 37.34 -26.34 -18.71
CA ARG A 185 35.89 -26.38 -18.97
C ARG A 185 35.52 -26.37 -20.46
N LYS A 186 36.51 -26.41 -21.35
CA LYS A 186 36.32 -26.40 -22.80
C LYS A 186 36.51 -27.79 -23.40
N GLY A 187 35.77 -28.07 -24.48
CA GLY A 187 35.88 -29.33 -25.20
C GLY A 187 35.50 -30.51 -24.31
N GLU A 188 36.12 -31.66 -24.55
CA GLU A 188 35.86 -32.94 -23.89
C GLU A 188 36.07 -32.94 -22.37
N LYS A 189 36.85 -31.98 -21.85
CA LYS A 189 37.02 -31.78 -20.40
C LYS A 189 35.75 -31.26 -19.72
N ASN A 190 34.82 -30.68 -20.47
CA ASN A 190 33.51 -30.30 -19.95
C ASN A 190 32.66 -31.56 -19.74
N PRO A 191 32.14 -31.83 -18.52
CA PRO A 191 31.32 -33.01 -18.26
C PRO A 191 30.06 -33.14 -19.14
N ASN A 192 29.64 -32.04 -19.75
CA ASN A 192 28.49 -31.95 -20.65
C ASN A 192 28.87 -31.82 -22.14
N TYR A 193 30.15 -31.97 -22.51
CA TYR A 193 30.58 -31.96 -23.90
C TYR A 193 29.91 -33.08 -24.71
N GLY A 194 29.38 -32.74 -25.88
CA GLY A 194 28.63 -33.68 -26.73
C GLY A 194 27.27 -34.12 -26.19
N LYS A 195 26.89 -33.73 -24.97
CA LYS A 195 25.60 -34.10 -24.37
C LYS A 195 24.55 -33.03 -24.65
N THR A 196 23.46 -33.41 -25.31
CA THR A 196 22.26 -32.59 -25.42
C THR A 196 21.18 -33.15 -24.51
N ALA A 197 20.53 -32.30 -23.71
CA ALA A 197 19.34 -32.71 -22.96
C ALA A 197 18.27 -33.22 -23.94
N SER A 198 17.65 -34.37 -23.66
CA SER A 198 16.56 -34.91 -24.48
C SER A 198 15.35 -33.96 -24.46
N ALA A 199 14.46 -34.09 -25.45
CA ALA A 199 13.22 -33.31 -25.50
C ALA A 199 12.39 -33.49 -24.21
N GLU A 200 12.35 -34.71 -23.69
CA GLU A 200 11.70 -35.06 -22.43
C GLU A 200 12.36 -34.36 -21.22
N THR A 201 13.69 -34.40 -21.10
CA THR A 201 14.39 -33.71 -20.00
C THR A 201 14.16 -32.20 -20.04
N ARG A 202 14.12 -31.60 -21.25
CA ARG A 202 13.78 -30.18 -21.41
C ARG A 202 12.34 -29.91 -20.99
N ALA A 203 11.40 -30.78 -21.36
CA ALA A 203 10.00 -30.67 -20.96
C ALA A 203 9.82 -30.78 -19.44
N ASN A 204 10.51 -31.72 -18.78
CA ASN A 204 10.50 -31.90 -17.32
C ASN A 204 11.09 -30.68 -16.61
N MET A 205 12.24 -30.16 -17.05
CA MET A 205 12.80 -28.92 -16.52
C MET A 205 11.86 -27.71 -16.72
N SER A 206 11.14 -27.66 -17.84
CA SER A 206 10.16 -26.61 -18.13
C SER A 206 8.93 -26.74 -17.24
N ALA A 207 8.41 -27.95 -17.05
CA ALA A 207 7.26 -28.23 -16.20
C ALA A 207 7.54 -27.88 -14.73
N VAL A 208 8.72 -28.27 -14.21
CA VAL A 208 9.15 -27.90 -12.84
C VAL A 208 9.28 -26.39 -12.67
N ARG A 209 9.73 -25.66 -13.69
CA ARG A 209 9.88 -24.20 -13.62
C ARG A 209 8.59 -23.44 -13.82
N LYS A 210 7.61 -24.03 -14.50
CA LYS A 210 6.32 -23.41 -14.80
C LYS A 210 5.52 -23.29 -13.50
N GLY A 211 5.15 -22.07 -13.14
CA GLY A 211 4.37 -21.79 -11.92
C GLY A 211 5.20 -21.60 -10.65
N VAL A 212 6.52 -21.85 -10.68
CA VAL A 212 7.39 -21.50 -9.54
C VAL A 212 7.55 -19.97 -9.50
N PRO A 213 7.14 -19.30 -8.40
CA PRO A 213 7.24 -17.85 -8.30
C PRO A 213 8.71 -17.44 -8.32
N ARG A 214 9.14 -16.79 -9.40
CA ARG A 214 10.47 -16.20 -9.47
C ARG A 214 10.44 -14.95 -8.60
N PRO A 215 11.28 -14.84 -7.55
CA PRO A 215 11.30 -13.64 -6.74
C PRO A 215 11.62 -12.43 -7.61
N SER A 216 10.89 -11.34 -7.43
CA SER A 216 11.12 -10.09 -8.16
C SER A 216 12.58 -9.66 -8.02
N SER A 217 13.12 -9.01 -9.05
CA SER A 217 14.54 -8.63 -9.15
C SER A 217 15.08 -7.74 -8.01
N ALA A 218 14.21 -7.28 -7.10
CA ALA A 218 14.57 -6.60 -5.86
C ALA A 218 15.10 -7.56 -4.76
N ARG A 219 14.85 -8.88 -4.88
CA ARG A 219 15.35 -9.90 -3.94
C ARG A 219 16.67 -10.47 -4.47
N SER A 220 17.72 -10.28 -3.69
CA SER A 220 19.11 -10.67 -3.97
C SER A 220 19.28 -12.04 -4.64
N ALA A 221 20.40 -12.22 -5.35
CA ALA A 221 20.87 -13.52 -5.86
C ALA A 221 20.88 -14.63 -4.78
N HIS A 222 20.98 -14.28 -3.50
CA HIS A 222 20.94 -15.20 -2.36
C HIS A 222 19.60 -15.94 -2.22
N THR A 223 18.47 -15.24 -2.32
CA THR A 223 17.14 -15.90 -2.25
C THR A 223 16.85 -16.79 -3.46
N ARG A 224 17.50 -16.54 -4.61
CA ARG A 224 17.42 -17.42 -5.80
C ARG A 224 18.09 -18.78 -5.57
N TYR A 225 19.12 -18.87 -4.74
CA TYR A 225 19.77 -20.14 -4.45
C TYR A 225 18.86 -21.06 -3.62
N HIS A 226 18.28 -20.53 -2.54
CA HIS A 226 17.37 -21.29 -1.66
C HIS A 226 16.09 -21.72 -2.39
N THR A 227 15.43 -20.81 -3.12
CA THR A 227 14.20 -21.12 -3.87
C THR A 227 14.39 -22.09 -5.03
N ASN A 228 15.49 -22.02 -5.77
CA ASN A 228 15.72 -22.93 -6.91
C ASN A 228 16.24 -24.32 -6.49
N THR A 229 16.82 -24.44 -5.28
CA THR A 229 17.41 -25.71 -4.79
C THR A 229 16.55 -26.40 -3.73
N GLY A 230 15.49 -25.76 -3.23
CA GLY A 230 14.63 -26.29 -2.17
C GLY A 230 15.33 -26.42 -0.81
N ARG A 231 16.50 -25.78 -0.64
CA ARG A 231 17.28 -25.82 0.60
C ARG A 231 16.95 -24.61 1.45
N THR A 232 16.45 -24.81 2.67
CA THR A 232 16.32 -23.78 3.69
C THR A 232 17.57 -23.78 4.58
N SER A 233 17.96 -22.61 5.11
CA SER A 233 19.04 -22.49 6.08
C SER A 233 18.51 -21.83 7.35
N PRO A 234 18.74 -22.40 8.55
CA PRO A 234 18.28 -21.83 9.82
C PRO A 234 18.99 -20.53 10.19
N THR A 235 20.09 -20.19 9.51
CA THR A 235 20.80 -18.91 9.71
C THR A 235 20.42 -17.87 8.65
N CYS A 236 19.65 -18.25 7.63
CA CYS A 236 19.22 -17.33 6.59
C CYS A 236 17.98 -16.56 7.04
N ARG A 237 18.15 -15.26 7.29
CA ARG A 237 17.09 -14.32 7.71
C ARG A 237 15.85 -14.34 6.80
N PHE A 238 15.97 -14.80 5.56
CA PHE A 238 14.87 -14.86 4.60
C PHE A 238 14.18 -16.22 4.54
N CYS A 239 14.86 -17.32 4.90
CA CYS A 239 14.24 -18.66 4.96
C CYS A 239 13.40 -18.85 6.22
N MET A 240 13.78 -18.22 7.33
CA MET A 240 13.05 -18.31 8.61
C MET A 240 11.65 -17.66 8.59
N VAL A 241 11.30 -16.93 7.52
CA VAL A 241 10.02 -16.18 7.41
C VAL A 241 8.98 -16.98 6.61
N ASP A 242 9.38 -18.08 5.96
CA ASP A 242 8.54 -18.85 5.04
C ASP A 242 7.96 -20.15 5.69
N ASP A 243 8.15 -20.38 7.00
CA ASP A 243 7.71 -21.58 7.75
C ASP A 243 6.41 -21.40 8.57
N GLU A 244 5.59 -20.36 8.33
CA GLU A 244 4.24 -20.17 8.89
C GLU A 244 3.19 -19.92 7.77
#